data_AF-A0A531MGS2-F1
#
_entry.id   AF-A0A531MGS2-F1
#
_cell.length_a   1.000
_cell.length_b   1.000
_cell.length_c   1.000
_cell.angle_alpha   90.00
_cell.angle_beta   90.00
_cell.angle_gamma   90.00
#
_symmetry.space_group_name_H-M   'P 1'
#
loop_
_entity.id
_entity.type
_entity.pdbx_description
1 polymer ?
#
loop_
_entity_poly.entity_id
_entity_poly.type
_entity_poly.pdbx_seq_one_letter_code
_entity_poly.pdbx_strand_id
1 'polypeptide(L)'
;MQRFVFTSTTSLMISQAIRDGFKGGARRAAWLTEAMSPEPRNIYGVTKLSAEHLCRLYHLQHGLPVVVLRTARFFPEADDMAHAIEQSDANTKANELLFRRLTVEDAARAHVAALEKAPELGFDIFIVCSPTPFQPDDCADLIADAPSVVARYYPDFPALYARKGWTMFSSIDRVYDASRAGDRLGFACRTSFADVLTALAAEEAA
;
A
#
# COMPACT_ATOMS: atom_id res chain seq x y z
N MET A 1 -22.71 16.78 -12.20
CA MET A 1 -21.79 15.74 -11.70
C MET A 1 -22.62 14.70 -10.97
N GLN A 2 -22.50 13.41 -11.29
CA GLN A 2 -23.32 12.35 -10.63
C GLN A 2 -22.57 11.63 -9.50
N ARG A 3 -21.24 11.70 -9.49
CA ARG A 3 -20.33 11.02 -8.57
C ARG A 3 -18.94 11.64 -8.70
N PHE A 4 -18.12 11.54 -7.66
CA PHE A 4 -16.76 12.06 -7.65
C PHE A 4 -15.80 11.07 -6.98
N VAL A 5 -14.58 10.98 -7.50
CA VAL A 5 -13.50 10.20 -6.88
C VAL A 5 -12.33 11.12 -6.61
N PHE A 6 -11.83 11.10 -5.38
CA PHE A 6 -10.67 11.89 -4.97
C PHE A 6 -9.46 10.99 -4.70
N THR A 7 -8.37 11.21 -5.44
CA THR A 7 -7.09 10.55 -5.16
C THR A 7 -6.40 11.24 -3.98
N SER A 8 -6.44 10.59 -2.83
CA SER A 8 -5.68 10.96 -1.64
C SER A 8 -4.36 10.19 -1.58
N THR A 9 -3.80 9.97 -0.38
CA THR A 9 -2.51 9.34 -0.18
C THR A 9 -2.46 8.59 1.14
N THR A 10 -1.79 7.44 1.14
CA THR A 10 -1.45 6.73 2.38
C THR A 10 -0.42 7.46 3.25
N SER A 11 0.26 8.49 2.73
CA SER A 11 1.18 9.35 3.51
C SER A 11 0.51 9.99 4.74
N LEU A 12 -0.82 10.18 4.67
CA LEU A 12 -1.66 10.66 5.78
C LEU A 12 -1.65 9.73 7.00
N MET A 13 -1.33 8.46 6.82
CA MET A 13 -1.44 7.42 7.85
C MET A 13 -0.13 7.19 8.60
N ILE A 14 0.95 7.85 8.19
CA ILE A 14 2.26 7.66 8.79
C ILE A 14 2.45 8.72 9.87
N SER A 15 2.13 8.36 11.12
CA SER A 15 2.39 9.19 12.30
C SER A 15 3.88 9.41 12.55
N GLN A 16 4.19 10.40 13.40
CA GLN A 16 5.58 10.63 13.83
C GLN A 16 6.12 9.41 14.59
N ALA A 17 5.28 8.74 15.40
CA ALA A 17 5.65 7.54 16.12
C ALA A 17 6.04 6.37 15.20
N ILE A 18 5.33 6.17 14.08
CA ILE A 18 5.69 5.14 13.09
C ILE A 18 7.06 5.47 12.46
N ARG A 19 7.29 6.75 12.13
CA ARG A 19 8.56 7.19 11.55
C ARG A 19 9.74 7.09 12.51
N ASP A 20 9.54 7.38 13.78
CA ASP A 20 10.58 7.24 14.80
C ASP A 20 10.83 5.76 15.10
N GLY A 21 9.79 4.93 15.01
CA GLY A 21 9.90 3.48 15.02
C GLY A 21 10.87 2.94 13.97
N PHE A 22 10.78 3.45 12.74
CA PHE A 22 11.69 3.12 11.63
C PHE A 22 13.17 3.44 11.93
N LYS A 23 13.45 4.41 12.80
CA LYS A 23 14.83 4.81 13.15
C LYS A 23 15.46 3.96 14.28
N GLY A 24 14.82 2.87 14.69
CA GLY A 24 15.40 1.91 15.64
C GLY A 24 14.68 1.78 16.99
N GLY A 25 13.36 2.04 17.03
CA GLY A 25 12.57 1.94 18.27
C GLY A 25 11.29 1.12 18.18
N ALA A 26 10.87 0.73 16.96
CA ALA A 26 9.68 -0.09 16.79
C ALA A 26 9.94 -1.53 17.27
N ARG A 27 8.97 -2.10 18.01
CA ARG A 27 8.95 -3.53 18.36
C ARG A 27 7.97 -4.34 17.52
N ARG A 28 7.14 -3.66 16.74
CA ARG A 28 6.16 -4.25 15.83
C ARG A 28 5.86 -3.30 14.68
N ALA A 29 5.60 -3.86 13.51
CA ALA A 29 5.15 -3.13 12.34
C ALA A 29 3.78 -2.48 12.64
N ALA A 30 3.54 -1.32 12.05
CA ALA A 30 2.24 -0.66 12.13
C ALA A 30 1.26 -1.31 11.14
N TRP A 31 0.15 -1.84 11.65
CA TRP A 31 -0.96 -2.31 10.81
C TRP A 31 -1.92 -1.16 10.53
N LEU A 32 -2.03 -0.75 9.27
CA LEU A 32 -2.68 0.50 8.87
C LEU A 32 -4.01 0.22 8.16
N THR A 33 -5.11 0.67 8.77
CA THR A 33 -6.48 0.56 8.23
C THR A 33 -7.14 1.94 8.11
N GLU A 34 -8.26 2.04 7.40
CA GLU A 34 -8.99 3.30 7.23
C GLU A 34 -9.57 3.87 8.53
N ALA A 35 -9.65 3.06 9.60
CA ALA A 35 -10.07 3.51 10.91
C ALA A 35 -9.01 4.38 11.62
N MET A 36 -7.78 4.40 11.12
CA MET A 36 -6.71 5.22 11.69
C MET A 36 -6.95 6.72 11.42
N SER A 37 -6.79 7.52 12.48
CA SER A 37 -6.77 8.98 12.40
C SER A 37 -5.57 9.47 11.57
N PRO A 38 -5.79 10.26 10.51
CA PRO A 38 -4.71 10.88 9.76
C PRO A 38 -3.85 11.84 10.59
N GLU A 39 -2.52 11.77 10.43
CA GLU A 39 -1.54 12.66 11.06
C GLU A 39 -0.62 13.28 9.99
N PRO A 40 -1.09 14.28 9.23
CA PRO A 40 -0.27 14.89 8.17
C PRO A 40 0.93 15.64 8.76
N ARG A 41 2.12 15.37 8.23
CA ARG A 41 3.40 15.93 8.73
C ARG A 41 4.05 16.97 7.80
N ASN A 42 3.46 17.21 6.64
CA ASN A 42 3.98 18.16 5.66
C ASN A 42 2.83 18.85 4.92
N ILE A 43 3.15 19.91 4.17
CA ILE A 43 2.18 20.72 3.43
C ILE A 43 1.36 19.83 2.48
N TYR A 44 1.99 18.87 1.80
CA TYR A 44 1.30 17.92 0.93
C TYR A 44 0.21 17.13 1.67
N GLY A 45 0.54 16.56 2.82
CA GLY A 45 -0.40 15.81 3.66
C GLY A 45 -1.52 16.69 4.18
N VAL A 46 -1.21 17.90 4.67
CA VAL A 46 -2.24 18.83 5.18
C VAL A 46 -3.24 19.19 4.07
N THR A 47 -2.75 19.44 2.86
CA THR A 47 -3.59 19.75 1.69
C THR A 47 -4.44 18.55 1.28
N LYS A 48 -3.87 17.33 1.26
CA LYS A 48 -4.64 16.11 0.95
C LYS A 48 -5.73 15.83 1.98
N LEU A 49 -5.44 15.95 3.27
CA LEU A 49 -6.45 15.77 4.33
C LEU A 49 -7.54 16.84 4.26
N SER A 50 -7.17 18.09 4.02
CA SER A 50 -8.13 19.19 3.83
C SER A 50 -9.07 18.89 2.66
N ALA A 51 -8.55 18.36 1.56
CA ALA A 51 -9.36 17.94 0.43
C ALA A 51 -10.27 16.74 0.74
N GLU A 52 -9.84 15.76 1.56
CA GLU A 52 -10.73 14.69 2.06
C GLU A 52 -11.90 15.29 2.87
N HIS A 53 -11.64 16.27 3.72
CA HIS A 53 -12.69 16.96 4.49
C HIS A 53 -13.65 17.75 3.60
N LEU A 54 -13.14 18.46 2.58
CA LEU A 54 -13.98 19.16 1.60
C LEU A 54 -14.87 18.19 0.82
N CYS A 55 -14.34 17.03 0.43
CA CYS A 55 -15.12 15.97 -0.20
C CYS A 55 -16.26 15.49 0.71
N ARG A 56 -15.97 15.25 1.99
CA ARG A 56 -16.97 14.82 2.97
C ARG A 56 -18.03 15.89 3.19
N LEU A 57 -17.62 17.15 3.32
CA LEU A 57 -18.53 18.28 3.52
C LEU A 57 -19.49 18.43 2.33
N TYR A 58 -18.95 18.35 1.10
CA TYR A 58 -19.76 18.48 -0.11
C TYR A 58 -20.78 17.33 -0.25
N HIS A 59 -20.37 16.10 0.07
CA HIS A 59 -21.30 14.96 0.16
C HIS A 59 -22.42 15.23 1.17
N LEU A 60 -22.10 15.70 2.39
CA LEU A 60 -23.10 15.96 3.42
C LEU A 60 -24.09 17.08 3.05
N GLN A 61 -23.63 18.10 2.32
CA GLN A 61 -24.46 19.26 1.95
C GLN A 61 -25.30 19.03 0.69
N HIS A 62 -24.78 18.26 -0.26
CA HIS A 62 -25.39 18.15 -1.60
C HIS A 62 -25.78 16.72 -1.99
N GLY A 63 -25.48 15.72 -1.15
CA GLY A 63 -25.75 14.32 -1.44
C GLY A 63 -24.93 13.74 -2.58
N LEU A 64 -23.91 14.45 -3.09
CA LEU A 64 -23.05 13.95 -4.16
C LEU A 64 -22.30 12.71 -3.66
N PRO A 65 -22.38 11.55 -4.33
CA PRO A 65 -21.58 10.40 -3.95
C PRO A 65 -20.08 10.67 -4.16
N VAL A 66 -19.27 10.42 -3.13
CA VAL A 66 -17.81 10.66 -3.16
C VAL A 66 -17.04 9.48 -2.58
N VAL A 67 -16.09 8.95 -3.35
CA VAL A 67 -15.13 7.95 -2.85
C VAL A 67 -13.73 8.54 -2.82
N VAL A 68 -13.05 8.38 -1.68
CA VAL A 68 -11.65 8.80 -1.50
C VAL A 68 -10.74 7.58 -1.58
N LEU A 69 -9.72 7.65 -2.43
CA LEU A 69 -8.72 6.60 -2.58
C LEU A 69 -7.38 7.06 -2.00
N ARG A 70 -7.01 6.54 -0.83
CA ARG A 70 -5.66 6.69 -0.27
C ARG A 70 -4.74 5.70 -0.98
N THR A 71 -4.16 6.14 -2.09
CA THR A 71 -3.26 5.30 -2.89
C THR A 71 -1.91 5.14 -2.19
N ALA A 72 -1.36 3.93 -2.26
CA ALA A 72 0.01 3.65 -1.87
C ALA A 72 0.99 4.03 -2.98
N ARG A 73 2.27 3.65 -2.88
CA ARG A 73 3.29 4.06 -3.85
C ARG A 73 3.05 3.35 -5.19
N PHE A 74 2.97 4.09 -6.30
CA PHE A 74 2.88 3.52 -7.66
C PHE A 74 3.73 4.26 -8.69
N PHE A 75 4.60 5.19 -8.25
CA PHE A 75 5.47 5.96 -9.14
C PHE A 75 6.43 5.04 -9.91
N PRO A 76 6.64 5.28 -11.22
CA PRO A 76 7.62 4.58 -12.03
C PRO A 76 9.06 4.97 -11.66
N GLU A 77 9.27 6.18 -11.13
CA GLU A 77 10.59 6.68 -10.74
C GLU A 77 11.15 5.93 -9.52
N ALA A 78 12.48 5.89 -9.46
CA ALA A 78 13.22 5.41 -8.30
C ALA A 78 12.86 6.22 -7.04
N ASP A 79 13.06 5.63 -5.86
CA ASP A 79 12.89 6.38 -4.62
C ASP A 79 13.87 7.56 -4.56
N ASP A 80 13.44 8.72 -4.07
CA ASP A 80 14.35 9.84 -3.78
C ASP A 80 15.41 9.42 -2.76
N MET A 81 15.12 8.35 -2.01
CA MET A 81 16.02 7.67 -1.07
C MET A 81 16.73 6.45 -1.67
N ALA A 82 16.71 6.25 -2.99
CA ALA A 82 17.33 5.08 -3.64
C ALA A 82 18.82 4.94 -3.31
N HIS A 83 19.52 6.04 -3.06
CA HIS A 83 20.92 6.03 -2.62
C HIS A 83 21.16 5.36 -1.25
N ALA A 84 20.11 5.21 -0.43
CA ALA A 84 20.15 4.56 0.87
C ALA A 84 19.54 3.15 0.85
N ILE A 85 19.08 2.68 -0.31
CA ILE A 85 18.50 1.35 -0.49
C ILE A 85 19.53 0.46 -1.18
N GLU A 86 19.92 -0.63 -0.53
CA GLU A 86 20.91 -1.57 -1.06
C GLU A 86 20.37 -2.35 -2.27
N GLN A 87 19.06 -2.59 -2.29
CA GLN A 87 18.37 -3.32 -3.35
C GLN A 87 18.24 -2.48 -4.63
N SER A 88 18.35 -3.14 -5.78
CA SER A 88 18.02 -2.51 -7.07
C SER A 88 16.57 -1.97 -7.11
N ASP A 89 16.27 -1.07 -8.03
CA ASP A 89 14.91 -0.51 -8.19
C ASP A 89 13.85 -1.60 -8.40
N ALA A 90 14.12 -2.59 -9.26
CA ALA A 90 13.21 -3.71 -9.51
C ALA A 90 13.00 -4.58 -8.25
N ASN A 91 14.08 -4.87 -7.51
CA ASN A 91 14.01 -5.61 -6.25
C ASN A 91 13.23 -4.83 -5.18
N THR A 92 13.47 -3.53 -5.07
CA THR A 92 12.77 -2.64 -4.14
C THR A 92 11.28 -2.64 -4.42
N LYS A 93 10.88 -2.44 -5.68
CA LYS A 93 9.48 -2.45 -6.11
C LYS A 93 8.82 -3.81 -5.86
N ALA A 94 9.53 -4.92 -6.07
CA ALA A 94 9.03 -6.25 -5.73
C ALA A 94 8.75 -6.37 -4.22
N ASN A 95 9.70 -6.01 -3.37
CA ASN A 95 9.52 -6.06 -1.91
C ASN A 95 8.37 -5.15 -1.44
N GLU A 96 8.23 -3.95 -2.01
CA GLU A 96 7.17 -3.01 -1.64
C GLU A 96 5.76 -3.53 -1.94
N LEU A 97 5.57 -4.45 -2.89
CA LEU A 97 4.25 -5.05 -3.18
C LEU A 97 3.69 -5.81 -1.98
N LEU A 98 4.53 -6.25 -1.05
CA LEU A 98 4.09 -6.96 0.15
C LEU A 98 3.39 -6.04 1.17
N PHE A 99 3.60 -4.72 1.11
CA PHE A 99 3.19 -3.85 2.23
C PHE A 99 2.84 -2.40 1.88
N ARG A 100 3.28 -1.86 0.74
CA ARG A 100 3.11 -0.42 0.44
C ARG A 100 3.12 0.03 -1.01
N ARG A 101 2.96 -0.88 -1.97
CA ARG A 101 2.96 -0.54 -3.40
C ARG A 101 1.75 -1.12 -4.12
N LEU A 102 1.42 -0.47 -5.23
CA LEU A 102 0.59 -0.97 -6.32
C LEU A 102 1.17 -0.50 -7.66
N THR A 103 0.62 -0.99 -8.75
CA THR A 103 0.95 -0.51 -10.10
C THR A 103 0.07 0.67 -10.49
N VAL A 104 0.48 1.43 -11.51
CA VAL A 104 -0.31 2.55 -12.04
C VAL A 104 -1.61 2.05 -12.69
N GLU A 105 -1.56 0.88 -13.32
CA GLU A 105 -2.70 0.20 -13.92
C GLU A 105 -3.71 -0.19 -12.85
N ASP A 106 -3.23 -0.71 -11.71
CA ASP A 106 -4.08 -1.06 -10.58
C ASP A 106 -4.69 0.19 -9.93
N ALA A 107 -3.91 1.26 -9.80
CA ALA A 107 -4.43 2.54 -9.34
C ALA A 107 -5.54 3.06 -10.28
N ALA A 108 -5.35 3.00 -11.60
CA ALA A 108 -6.37 3.40 -12.56
C ALA A 108 -7.65 2.54 -12.47
N ARG A 109 -7.51 1.21 -12.36
CA ARG A 109 -8.67 0.32 -12.17
C ARG A 109 -9.41 0.58 -10.85
N ALA A 110 -8.70 0.92 -9.78
CA ALA A 110 -9.32 1.31 -8.52
C ALA A 110 -10.21 2.55 -8.68
N HIS A 111 -9.82 3.53 -9.51
CA HIS A 111 -10.64 4.71 -9.79
C HIS A 111 -11.92 4.36 -10.56
N VAL A 112 -11.84 3.42 -11.52
CA VAL A 112 -13.01 2.93 -12.25
C VAL A 112 -13.97 2.21 -11.29
N ALA A 113 -13.47 1.29 -10.48
CA ALA A 113 -14.28 0.59 -9.47
C ALA A 113 -14.90 1.56 -8.45
N ALA A 114 -14.12 2.54 -7.98
CA ALA A 114 -14.59 3.59 -7.08
C ALA A 114 -15.72 4.43 -7.68
N LEU A 115 -15.57 4.83 -8.94
CA LEU A 115 -16.63 5.52 -9.65
C LEU A 115 -17.88 4.63 -9.69
N GLU A 116 -17.77 3.38 -10.13
CA GLU A 116 -18.91 2.46 -10.28
C GLU A 116 -19.66 2.25 -8.97
N LYS A 117 -18.93 2.04 -7.86
CA LYS A 117 -19.50 1.77 -6.55
C LYS A 117 -19.97 3.01 -5.79
N ALA A 118 -19.52 4.22 -6.18
CA ALA A 118 -19.81 5.45 -5.46
C ALA A 118 -21.31 5.68 -5.15
N PRO A 119 -22.26 5.50 -6.09
CA PRO A 119 -23.68 5.72 -5.81
C PRO A 119 -24.25 4.82 -4.71
N GLU A 120 -23.74 3.60 -4.57
CA GLU A 120 -24.16 2.65 -3.54
C GLU A 120 -23.54 2.98 -2.18
N LEU A 121 -22.32 3.52 -2.17
CA LEU A 121 -21.58 3.83 -0.93
C LEU A 121 -21.97 5.18 -0.33
N GLY A 122 -22.33 6.16 -1.16
CA GLY A 122 -22.55 7.54 -0.74
C GLY A 122 -21.25 8.27 -0.40
N PHE A 123 -20.60 7.93 0.72
CA PHE A 123 -19.26 8.41 1.05
C PHE A 123 -18.43 7.29 1.66
N ASP A 124 -17.23 7.06 1.12
CA ASP A 124 -16.27 6.18 1.77
C ASP A 124 -14.81 6.50 1.42
N ILE A 125 -13.90 5.95 2.22
CA ILE A 125 -12.45 6.05 2.07
C ILE A 125 -11.89 4.63 1.96
N PHE A 126 -10.96 4.42 1.04
CA PHE A 126 -10.27 3.14 0.86
C PHE A 126 -8.77 3.33 0.75
N ILE A 127 -8.01 2.44 1.38
CA ILE A 127 -6.60 2.23 1.07
C ILE A 127 -6.52 1.40 -0.20
N VAL A 128 -5.68 1.86 -1.14
CA VAL A 128 -5.45 1.14 -2.39
C VAL A 128 -3.98 0.78 -2.47
N CYS A 129 -3.69 -0.51 -2.25
CA CYS A 129 -2.38 -1.12 -2.43
C CYS A 129 -2.53 -2.58 -2.89
N SER A 130 -1.42 -3.18 -3.32
CA SER A 130 -1.33 -4.61 -3.60
C SER A 130 -1.68 -5.42 -2.34
N PRO A 131 -2.35 -6.57 -2.47
CA PRO A 131 -2.71 -7.40 -1.33
C PRO A 131 -1.47 -7.85 -0.56
N THR A 132 -1.56 -7.76 0.78
CA THR A 132 -0.54 -8.28 1.68
C THR A 132 -0.91 -9.71 2.11
N PRO A 133 0.04 -10.66 2.18
CA PRO A 133 -0.22 -11.98 2.75
C PRO A 133 -0.23 -11.98 4.29
N PHE A 134 0.34 -10.93 4.90
CA PHE A 134 0.60 -10.88 6.32
C PHE A 134 -0.68 -10.73 7.14
N GLN A 135 -0.57 -11.06 8.42
CA GLN A 135 -1.60 -10.84 9.43
C GLN A 135 -1.07 -9.87 10.52
N PRO A 136 -1.96 -9.23 11.31
CA PRO A 136 -1.54 -8.38 12.42
C PRO A 136 -0.60 -9.04 13.43
N ASP A 137 -0.68 -10.36 13.58
CA ASP A 137 0.17 -11.16 14.46
C ASP A 137 1.62 -11.29 13.94
N ASP A 138 1.84 -11.13 12.64
CA ASP A 138 3.18 -11.11 12.06
C ASP A 138 3.96 -9.82 12.36
N CYS A 139 3.30 -8.76 12.84
CA CYS A 139 3.91 -7.43 12.93
C CYS A 139 5.20 -7.38 13.77
N ALA A 140 5.30 -8.17 14.84
CA ALA A 140 6.52 -8.22 15.64
C ALA A 140 7.67 -8.86 14.86
N ASP A 141 7.41 -10.00 14.22
CA ASP A 141 8.39 -10.73 13.40
C ASP A 141 8.79 -9.93 12.16
N LEU A 142 7.87 -9.18 11.54
CA LEU A 142 8.15 -8.32 10.39
C LEU A 142 9.19 -7.24 10.69
N ILE A 143 9.23 -6.74 11.93
CA ILE A 143 10.28 -5.81 12.35
C ILE A 143 11.59 -6.52 12.59
N ALA A 144 11.55 -7.69 13.23
CA ALA A 144 12.74 -8.40 13.68
C ALA A 144 13.48 -9.12 12.55
N ASP A 145 12.73 -9.79 11.65
CA ASP A 145 13.23 -10.62 10.56
C ASP A 145 12.12 -10.77 9.48
N ALA A 146 11.96 -9.72 8.68
CA ALA A 146 11.03 -9.75 7.55
C ALA A 146 11.30 -10.91 6.55
N PRO A 147 12.56 -11.25 6.19
CA PRO A 147 12.85 -12.39 5.30
C PRO A 147 12.23 -13.70 5.80
N SER A 148 12.35 -14.03 7.09
CA SER A 148 11.76 -15.25 7.65
C SER A 148 10.24 -15.25 7.58
N VAL A 149 9.59 -14.11 7.84
CA VAL A 149 8.12 -13.99 7.71
C VAL A 149 7.68 -14.23 6.28
N VAL A 150 8.35 -13.59 5.30
CA VAL A 150 8.01 -13.78 3.89
C VAL A 150 8.20 -15.23 3.46
N ALA A 151 9.21 -15.94 4.00
CA ALA A 151 9.47 -17.34 3.69
C ALA A 151 8.35 -18.27 4.18
N ARG A 152 7.65 -17.91 5.26
CA ARG A 152 6.47 -18.66 5.73
C ARG A 152 5.34 -18.66 4.70
N TYR A 153 5.14 -17.52 4.03
CA TYR A 153 4.06 -17.32 3.05
C TYR A 153 4.47 -17.73 1.63
N TYR A 154 5.75 -17.57 1.29
CA TYR A 154 6.29 -17.88 -0.03
C TYR A 154 7.60 -18.70 0.10
N PRO A 155 7.53 -20.01 0.37
CA PRO A 155 8.72 -20.81 0.67
C PRO A 155 9.79 -20.80 -0.43
N ASP A 156 9.40 -20.63 -1.69
CA ASP A 156 10.33 -20.63 -2.83
C ASP A 156 11.02 -19.28 -3.05
N PHE A 157 10.53 -18.19 -2.45
CA PHE A 157 11.05 -16.84 -2.70
C PHE A 157 12.57 -16.71 -2.48
N PRO A 158 13.20 -17.29 -1.43
CA PRO A 158 14.63 -17.09 -1.19
C PRO A 158 15.48 -17.61 -2.34
N ALA A 159 15.09 -18.76 -2.91
CA ALA A 159 15.79 -19.35 -4.04
C ALA A 159 15.59 -18.51 -5.31
N LEU A 160 14.36 -18.06 -5.60
CA LEU A 160 14.05 -17.20 -6.73
C LEU A 160 14.85 -15.88 -6.68
N TYR A 161 14.90 -15.25 -5.50
CA TYR A 161 15.63 -14.01 -5.26
C TYR A 161 17.14 -14.19 -5.41
N ALA A 162 17.70 -15.23 -4.78
CA ALA A 162 19.14 -15.49 -4.84
C ALA A 162 19.67 -15.62 -6.28
N ARG A 163 18.89 -16.24 -7.18
CA ARG A 163 19.26 -16.37 -8.60
C ARG A 163 19.38 -15.03 -9.32
N LYS A 164 18.55 -14.06 -8.97
CA LYS A 164 18.59 -12.70 -9.55
C LYS A 164 19.54 -11.77 -8.79
N GLY A 165 20.23 -12.27 -7.77
CA GLY A 165 21.02 -11.47 -6.84
C GLY A 165 20.17 -10.49 -6.02
N TRP A 166 18.88 -10.78 -5.87
CA TRP A 166 17.93 -9.96 -5.13
C TRP A 166 17.90 -10.34 -3.65
N THR A 167 17.55 -9.40 -2.79
CA THR A 167 17.42 -9.59 -1.34
C THR A 167 16.11 -9.00 -0.82
N MET A 168 15.55 -9.61 0.23
CA MET A 168 14.42 -9.04 0.95
C MET A 168 14.90 -7.92 1.87
N PHE A 169 14.03 -6.94 2.16
CA PHE A 169 14.32 -5.99 3.24
C PHE A 169 14.47 -6.75 4.55
N SER A 170 15.45 -6.39 5.38
CA SER A 170 15.66 -7.04 6.68
C SER A 170 14.51 -6.79 7.66
N SER A 171 13.79 -5.68 7.47
CA SER A 171 12.69 -5.24 8.32
C SER A 171 11.58 -4.57 7.50
N ILE A 172 10.33 -4.81 7.87
CA ILE A 172 9.14 -4.14 7.34
C ILE A 172 8.45 -3.41 8.50
N ASP A 173 8.38 -2.08 8.41
CA ASP A 173 7.94 -1.22 9.51
C ASP A 173 6.43 -0.98 9.56
N ARG A 174 5.73 -1.29 8.46
CA ARG A 174 4.30 -1.08 8.33
C ARG A 174 3.71 -1.96 7.26
N VAL A 175 2.41 -2.18 7.37
CA VAL A 175 1.60 -2.88 6.38
C VAL A 175 0.31 -2.10 6.19
N TYR A 176 -0.02 -1.77 4.94
CA TYR A 176 -1.33 -1.25 4.60
C TYR A 176 -2.30 -2.40 4.32
N ASP A 177 -3.44 -2.36 5.00
CA ASP A 177 -4.51 -3.33 4.83
C ASP A 177 -5.50 -2.84 3.76
N ALA A 178 -5.55 -3.54 2.63
CA ALA A 178 -6.46 -3.25 1.53
C ALA A 178 -7.75 -4.09 1.56
N SER A 179 -8.00 -4.86 2.63
CA SER A 179 -9.18 -5.75 2.74
C SER A 179 -10.50 -5.02 2.51
N ARG A 180 -10.66 -3.81 3.07
CA ARG A 180 -11.86 -2.98 2.89
C ARG A 180 -12.17 -2.67 1.43
N ALA A 181 -11.15 -2.48 0.59
CA ALA A 181 -11.34 -2.26 -0.84
C ALA A 181 -11.89 -3.53 -1.51
N GLY A 182 -11.44 -4.71 -1.11
CA GLY A 182 -12.05 -5.98 -1.52
C GLY A 182 -13.53 -6.05 -1.11
N ASP A 183 -13.79 -5.88 0.20
CA ASP A 183 -15.09 -6.15 0.80
C ASP A 183 -16.18 -5.18 0.35
N ARG A 184 -15.86 -3.89 0.21
CA ARG A 184 -16.87 -2.84 -0.04
C ARG A 184 -16.79 -2.26 -1.44
N LEU A 185 -15.60 -2.21 -2.03
CA LEU A 185 -15.41 -1.71 -3.40
C LEU A 185 -15.46 -2.83 -4.45
N GLY A 186 -15.34 -4.09 -4.03
CA GLY A 186 -15.21 -5.22 -4.96
C GLY A 186 -13.91 -5.14 -5.77
N PHE A 187 -12.88 -4.51 -5.21
CA PHE A 187 -11.63 -4.23 -5.90
C PHE A 187 -10.45 -4.93 -5.22
N ALA A 188 -9.64 -5.60 -6.03
CA ALA A 188 -8.30 -6.06 -5.66
C ALA A 188 -7.31 -5.69 -6.77
N CYS A 189 -6.09 -5.37 -6.37
CA CYS A 189 -4.96 -5.25 -7.28
C CYS A 189 -4.75 -6.56 -8.06
N ARG A 190 -4.40 -6.44 -9.34
CA ARG A 190 -4.10 -7.61 -10.19
C ARG A 190 -2.63 -7.99 -10.07
N THR A 191 -1.77 -7.03 -9.74
CA THR A 191 -0.34 -7.27 -9.55
C THR A 191 -0.04 -7.43 -8.07
N SER A 192 0.55 -8.56 -7.74
CA SER A 192 0.95 -8.98 -6.40
C SER A 192 2.42 -9.41 -6.37
N PHE A 193 2.94 -9.61 -5.15
CA PHE A 193 4.24 -10.22 -4.97
C PHE A 193 4.32 -11.63 -5.58
N ALA A 194 3.22 -12.41 -5.52
CA ALA A 194 3.15 -13.74 -6.10
C ALA A 194 3.31 -13.72 -7.62
N ASP A 195 2.80 -12.69 -8.31
CA ASP A 195 2.98 -12.53 -9.75
C ASP A 195 4.45 -12.26 -10.11
N VAL A 196 5.17 -11.50 -9.26
CA VAL A 196 6.60 -11.28 -9.43
C VAL A 196 7.35 -12.61 -9.28
N LEU A 197 7.06 -13.40 -8.25
CA LEU A 197 7.69 -14.72 -8.08
C LEU A 197 7.40 -15.66 -9.25
N THR A 198 6.16 -15.66 -9.74
CA THR A 198 5.77 -16.45 -10.92
C THR A 198 6.56 -16.05 -12.16
N ALA A 199 6.75 -14.75 -12.38
CA ALA A 199 7.57 -14.25 -13.49
C ALA A 199 9.06 -14.66 -13.33
N LEU A 200 9.61 -14.55 -12.11
CA LEU A 200 10.99 -14.98 -11.82
C LEU A 200 11.20 -16.49 -12.02
N ALA A 201 10.18 -17.30 -11.74
CA ALA A 201 10.21 -18.73 -12.01
C ALA A 201 10.11 -19.04 -13.51
N ALA A 202 9.32 -18.26 -14.27
CA ALA A 202 9.18 -18.45 -15.72
C ALA A 202 10.44 -18.04 -16.50
N GLU A 203 11.20 -17.03 -16.03
CA GLU A 203 12.52 -16.67 -16.58
C GLU A 203 13.53 -17.85 -16.55
N GLU A 204 13.27 -18.89 -15.74
CA GLU A 204 14.10 -20.10 -15.66
C GLU A 204 13.79 -21.13 -16.77
N ALA A 205 12.57 -21.10 -17.33
CA ALA A 205 12.11 -22.09 -18.30
C ALA A 205 12.42 -21.71 -19.77
N ALA A 206 13.00 -20.53 -20.00
CA ALA A 206 13.30 -19.96 -21.32
C ALA A 206 14.81 -19.89 -21.56
#